data_AF-A0AA47ERB4-F1
#
_entry.id   AF-A0AA47ERB4-F1
#
_cell.length_a   1.000
_cell.length_b   1.000
_cell.length_c   1.000
_cell.angle_alpha   90.00
_cell.angle_beta   90.00
_cell.angle_gamma   90.00
#
_symmetry.space_group_name_H-M   'P 1'
#
loop_
_entity.id
_entity.type
_entity.pdbx_description
1 polymer ?
#
loop_
_entity_poly.entity_id
_entity_poly.type
_entity_poly.pdbx_seq_one_letter_code
_entity_poly.pdbx_strand_id
1 'polypeptide(L)'
;MRASKQAELGKVLFFDSMLSVDGQVSCATCHVAAKSFTDGHPVSIGVHGRSGTRNAPGLPEVRLYSELFWDGRERKLDVAVLQPLTNPKEMGNSGLSSLLDQINTQDRYKSLAQESFGVASLNEERLGIAIAVYLRSLPMPATRYDLSVTTPSLLNEEEAAGLALFRGKAACAGCHTLAGTPAALTDQLYHHTGVGFEQVAGDVAGMLKRLDDAKKQGQPIGDVVLSDADIAELGRFAVTRRPLDLGAFRTPTLRNVALTAPYMHDGSIATLREAVEREIYYRSLSRGMAINLTVKEQQQLIAFLGTFTTADSQAN
;
A
#
# COMPACT_ATOMS: atom_id res chain seq x y z
N MET A 1 21.05 -6.68 14.63
CA MET A 1 21.00 -8.05 14.06
C MET A 1 21.50 -7.98 12.63
N ARG A 2 22.36 -8.90 12.18
CA ARG A 2 22.70 -9.00 10.75
C ARG A 2 21.45 -9.48 10.00
N ALA A 3 21.18 -8.93 8.81
CA ALA A 3 20.09 -9.40 7.97
C ALA A 3 20.32 -10.88 7.62
N SER A 4 19.24 -11.67 7.50
CA SER A 4 19.38 -13.06 7.04
C SER A 4 19.88 -13.09 5.60
N LYS A 5 20.53 -14.18 5.17
CA LYS A 5 20.95 -14.35 3.77
C LYS A 5 19.78 -14.24 2.79
N GLN A 6 18.60 -14.72 3.19
CA GLN A 6 17.36 -14.56 2.44
C GLN A 6 16.94 -13.09 2.29
N ALA A 7 17.09 -12.26 3.33
CA ALA A 7 16.85 -10.82 3.24
C ALA A 7 17.88 -10.11 2.34
N GLU A 8 19.14 -10.57 2.34
CA GLU A 8 20.18 -10.04 1.44
C GLU A 8 19.82 -10.32 -0.03
N LEU A 9 19.41 -11.55 -0.37
CA LEU A 9 18.89 -11.89 -1.70
C LEU A 9 17.62 -11.10 -2.03
N GLY A 10 16.67 -11.01 -1.10
CA GLY A 10 15.45 -10.22 -1.29
C GLY A 10 15.73 -8.75 -1.58
N LYS A 11 16.71 -8.17 -0.88
CA LYS A 11 17.18 -6.80 -1.15
C LYS A 11 17.76 -6.70 -2.55
N VAL A 12 18.62 -7.65 -2.96
CA VAL A 12 19.17 -7.68 -4.32
C VAL A 12 18.05 -7.67 -5.36
N LEU A 13 17.07 -8.56 -5.22
CA LEU A 13 15.93 -8.67 -6.14
C LEU A 13 15.09 -7.39 -6.16
N PHE A 14 14.84 -6.78 -5.01
CA PHE A 14 14.02 -5.57 -4.89
C PHE A 14 14.53 -4.38 -5.75
N PHE A 15 15.85 -4.29 -5.94
CA PHE A 15 16.49 -3.22 -6.72
C PHE A 15 16.90 -3.66 -8.14
N ASP A 16 16.61 -4.90 -8.56
CA ASP A 16 17.09 -5.42 -9.84
C ASP A 16 16.06 -5.22 -10.94
N SER A 17 16.34 -4.34 -11.91
CA SER A 17 15.42 -4.06 -13.01
C SER A 17 15.37 -5.17 -14.06
N MET A 18 16.32 -6.12 -14.04
CA MET A 18 16.28 -7.32 -14.89
C MET A 18 15.00 -8.13 -14.68
N LEU A 19 14.35 -7.98 -13.52
CA LEU A 19 13.10 -8.64 -13.22
C LEU A 19 11.92 -8.12 -14.05
N SER A 20 12.04 -7.01 -14.76
CA SER A 20 11.01 -6.50 -15.68
C SER A 20 11.29 -6.87 -17.13
N VAL A 21 10.22 -7.00 -17.91
CA VAL A 21 10.29 -7.46 -19.32
C VAL A 21 11.13 -6.54 -20.21
N ASP A 22 11.26 -5.25 -19.87
CA ASP A 22 12.05 -4.26 -20.61
C ASP A 22 13.36 -3.86 -19.90
N GLY A 23 13.66 -4.45 -18.74
CA GLY A 23 14.85 -4.16 -17.95
C GLY A 23 14.85 -2.78 -17.29
N GLN A 24 13.73 -2.03 -17.27
CA GLN A 24 13.66 -0.65 -16.78
C GLN A 24 12.99 -0.50 -15.41
N VAL A 25 12.20 -1.49 -14.98
CA VAL A 25 11.39 -1.41 -13.75
C VAL A 25 11.88 -2.42 -12.71
N SER A 26 12.01 -1.97 -11.47
CA SER A 26 12.24 -2.82 -10.29
C SER A 26 11.19 -2.49 -9.24
N CYS A 27 11.12 -3.25 -8.14
CA CYS A 27 10.26 -2.89 -7.01
C CYS A 27 10.60 -1.47 -6.49
N ALA A 28 11.88 -1.12 -6.46
CA ALA A 28 12.38 0.18 -6.03
C ALA A 28 12.01 1.36 -6.95
N THR A 29 11.54 1.10 -8.18
CA THR A 29 11.05 2.13 -9.10
C THR A 29 9.76 2.77 -8.56
N CYS A 30 8.83 1.95 -8.07
CA CYS A 30 7.54 2.42 -7.52
C CYS A 30 7.57 2.55 -6.00
N HIS A 31 8.47 1.84 -5.32
CA HIS A 31 8.60 1.84 -3.86
C HIS A 31 9.93 2.45 -3.43
N VAL A 32 10.06 3.77 -3.60
CA VAL A 32 11.30 4.52 -3.36
C VAL A 32 11.54 4.71 -1.87
N ALA A 33 12.65 4.16 -1.36
CA ALA A 33 12.97 4.19 0.07
C ALA A 33 12.96 5.60 0.69
N ALA A 34 13.45 6.61 -0.05
CA ALA A 34 13.48 8.01 0.39
C ALA A 34 12.09 8.65 0.52
N LYS A 35 11.05 8.05 -0.07
CA LYS A 35 9.65 8.50 -0.01
C LYS A 35 8.79 7.52 0.79
N SER A 36 9.35 6.95 1.86
CA SER A 36 8.69 5.92 2.67
C SER A 36 8.17 4.72 1.85
N PHE A 37 8.92 4.36 0.80
CA PHE A 37 8.57 3.28 -0.13
C PHE A 37 7.30 3.54 -0.94
N THR A 38 7.04 4.81 -1.28
CA THR A 38 6.12 5.25 -2.35
C THR A 38 6.92 5.90 -3.49
N ASP A 39 6.27 6.38 -4.56
CA ASP A 39 6.95 7.05 -5.67
C ASP A 39 6.59 8.53 -5.82
N GLY A 40 5.53 9.01 -5.14
CA GLY A 40 5.04 10.38 -5.24
C GLY A 40 4.21 10.66 -6.50
N HIS A 41 3.75 9.62 -7.20
CA HIS A 41 2.82 9.74 -8.32
C HIS A 41 1.39 9.36 -7.89
N PRO A 42 0.34 9.88 -8.55
CA PRO A 42 -1.02 9.40 -8.35
C PRO A 42 -1.12 7.89 -8.55
N VAL A 43 -0.60 7.42 -9.69
CA VAL A 43 -0.44 6.02 -10.04
C VAL A 43 0.97 5.79 -10.56
N SER A 44 1.57 4.65 -10.25
CA SER A 44 2.94 4.34 -10.65
C SER A 44 3.08 4.14 -12.16
N ILE A 45 4.27 4.40 -12.68
CA ILE A 45 4.64 4.16 -14.08
C ILE A 45 5.47 2.87 -14.15
N GLY A 46 4.89 1.83 -14.73
CA GLY A 46 5.55 0.55 -14.99
C GLY A 46 6.15 0.46 -16.40
N VAL A 47 6.31 -0.78 -16.87
CA VAL A 47 6.99 -1.08 -18.14
C VAL A 47 6.33 -0.39 -19.33
N HIS A 48 7.16 0.02 -20.29
CA HIS A 48 6.74 0.75 -21.49
C HIS A 48 5.94 2.04 -21.20
N GLY A 49 6.14 2.67 -20.02
CA GLY A 49 5.44 3.89 -19.63
C GLY A 49 3.96 3.70 -19.32
N ARG A 50 3.53 2.46 -19.05
CA ARG A 50 2.14 2.15 -18.71
C ARG A 50 1.90 2.43 -17.23
N SER A 51 0.70 2.91 -16.90
CA SER A 51 0.27 3.06 -15.51
C SER A 51 -0.95 2.19 -15.22
N GLY A 52 -1.04 1.77 -13.96
CA GLY A 52 -2.23 1.12 -13.42
C GLY A 52 -3.28 2.12 -12.97
N THR A 53 -4.16 1.68 -12.07
CA THR A 53 -5.27 2.47 -11.51
C THR A 53 -5.11 2.81 -10.03
N ARG A 54 -4.00 2.36 -9.41
CA ARG A 54 -3.79 2.47 -7.96
C ARG A 54 -2.53 3.23 -7.61
N ASN A 55 -2.62 3.97 -6.53
CA ASN A 55 -1.47 4.52 -5.84
C ASN A 55 -0.66 3.41 -5.17
N ALA A 56 0.67 3.49 -5.26
CA ALA A 56 1.57 2.54 -4.62
C ALA A 56 1.68 2.82 -3.11
N PRO A 57 1.23 1.90 -2.24
CA PRO A 57 1.29 2.11 -0.80
C PRO A 57 2.73 1.95 -0.28
N GLY A 58 3.01 2.55 0.89
CA GLY A 58 4.24 2.31 1.62
C GLY A 58 4.42 0.83 2.02
N LEU A 59 5.68 0.39 2.09
CA LEU A 59 6.05 -1.01 2.37
C LEU A 59 6.48 -1.34 3.81
N PRO A 60 7.09 -0.46 4.63
CA PRO A 60 7.59 -0.84 5.97
C PRO A 60 6.52 -1.42 6.90
N GLU A 61 5.26 -1.06 6.69
CA GLU A 61 4.11 -1.48 7.46
C GLU A 61 3.43 -2.74 6.91
N VAL A 62 3.95 -3.36 5.84
CA VAL A 62 3.32 -4.54 5.23
C VAL A 62 3.12 -5.70 6.20
N ARG A 63 4.00 -5.81 7.21
CA ARG A 63 3.91 -6.81 8.29
C ARG A 63 2.71 -6.63 9.22
N LEU A 64 2.06 -5.46 9.19
CA LEU A 64 0.88 -5.18 10.01
C LEU A 64 -0.37 -5.80 9.39
N TYR A 65 -0.41 -5.96 8.06
CA TYR A 65 -1.60 -6.34 7.33
C TYR A 65 -1.80 -7.86 7.25
N SER A 66 -3.04 -8.29 7.49
CA SER A 66 -3.51 -9.67 7.30
C SER A 66 -3.97 -9.96 5.86
N GLU A 67 -4.49 -8.94 5.17
CA GLU A 67 -4.85 -8.95 3.76
C GLU A 67 -4.12 -7.80 3.05
N LEU A 68 -3.58 -8.07 1.87
CA LEU A 68 -2.68 -7.22 1.09
C LEU A 68 -3.39 -6.57 -0.09
N PHE A 69 -2.76 -5.54 -0.66
CA PHE A 69 -3.35 -4.61 -1.63
C PHE A 69 -4.53 -3.79 -1.05
N TRP A 70 -4.98 -2.77 -1.78
CA TRP A 70 -6.09 -1.91 -1.38
C TRP A 70 -7.43 -2.66 -1.26
N ASP A 71 -7.61 -3.69 -2.09
CA ASP A 71 -8.84 -4.51 -2.20
C ASP A 71 -8.81 -5.79 -1.36
N GLY A 72 -7.66 -6.13 -0.75
CA GLY A 72 -7.53 -7.33 0.08
C GLY A 72 -7.43 -8.65 -0.67
N ARG A 73 -7.07 -8.63 -1.96
CA ARG A 73 -7.09 -9.84 -2.81
C ARG A 73 -6.10 -10.95 -2.44
N GLU A 74 -5.08 -10.66 -1.64
CA GLU A 74 -4.02 -11.63 -1.30
C GLU A 74 -3.74 -11.63 0.21
N ARG A 75 -3.43 -12.80 0.78
CA ARG A 75 -3.14 -13.00 2.21
C ARG A 75 -1.68 -13.36 2.47
N LYS A 76 -0.98 -13.84 1.45
CA LYS A 76 0.40 -14.31 1.54
C LYS A 76 1.35 -13.30 0.91
N LEU A 77 2.21 -12.71 1.73
CA LEU A 77 3.16 -11.69 1.26
C LEU A 77 4.12 -12.25 0.21
N ASP A 78 4.59 -13.48 0.38
CA ASP A 78 5.44 -14.21 -0.56
C ASP A 78 4.76 -14.52 -1.90
N VAL A 79 3.42 -14.53 -1.95
CA VAL A 79 2.67 -14.58 -3.22
C VAL A 79 2.41 -13.18 -3.77
N ALA A 80 2.04 -12.22 -2.91
CA ALA A 80 1.75 -10.85 -3.31
C ALA A 80 2.92 -10.18 -4.03
N VAL A 81 4.16 -10.40 -3.57
CA VAL A 81 5.38 -9.81 -4.17
C VAL A 81 5.70 -10.37 -5.56
N LEU A 82 5.08 -11.48 -5.95
CA LEU A 82 5.25 -12.09 -7.27
C LEU A 82 4.23 -11.54 -8.29
N GLN A 83 3.08 -11.03 -7.85
CA GLN A 83 2.03 -10.53 -8.76
C GLN A 83 2.53 -9.38 -9.67
N PRO A 84 3.32 -8.40 -9.19
CA PRO A 84 3.83 -7.34 -10.06
C PRO A 84 4.76 -7.81 -11.17
N LEU A 85 5.45 -8.94 -10.96
CA LEU A 85 6.40 -9.49 -11.93
C LEU A 85 5.72 -9.80 -13.27
N THR A 86 4.46 -10.26 -13.25
CA THR A 86 3.71 -10.62 -14.46
C THR A 86 2.66 -9.61 -14.86
N ASN A 87 2.30 -8.65 -13.99
CA ASN A 87 1.26 -7.69 -14.30
C ASN A 87 1.69 -6.77 -15.47
N PRO A 88 0.86 -6.62 -16.53
CA PRO A 88 1.24 -5.90 -17.76
C PRO A 88 1.33 -4.38 -17.62
N LYS A 89 0.91 -3.83 -16.48
CA LYS A 89 1.02 -2.41 -16.10
C LYS A 89 2.16 -2.16 -15.12
N GLU A 90 2.78 -3.20 -14.57
CA GLU A 90 3.87 -3.11 -13.60
C GLU A 90 5.17 -3.61 -14.24
N MET A 91 5.53 -4.90 -14.13
CA MET A 91 6.81 -5.44 -14.63
C MET A 91 6.66 -6.35 -15.87
N GLY A 92 5.45 -6.79 -16.19
CA GLY A 92 5.02 -7.22 -17.53
C GLY A 92 5.62 -8.51 -18.10
N ASN A 93 6.22 -9.39 -17.28
CA ASN A 93 6.68 -10.68 -17.79
C ASN A 93 5.50 -11.56 -18.23
N SER A 94 5.69 -12.33 -19.31
CA SER A 94 4.66 -13.26 -19.80
C SER A 94 4.34 -14.41 -18.84
N GLY A 95 5.20 -14.67 -17.86
CA GLY A 95 5.01 -15.66 -16.82
C GLY A 95 6.21 -15.78 -15.89
N LEU A 96 6.00 -16.31 -14.68
CA LEU A 96 7.07 -16.50 -13.70
C LEU A 96 8.08 -17.56 -14.11
N SER A 97 7.67 -18.60 -14.86
CA SER A 97 8.58 -19.67 -15.30
C SER A 97 9.70 -19.14 -16.19
N SER A 98 9.37 -18.34 -17.22
CA SER A 98 10.38 -17.78 -18.13
C SER A 98 11.30 -16.79 -17.42
N LEU A 99 10.77 -16.01 -16.47
CA LEU A 99 11.58 -15.12 -15.64
C LEU A 99 12.55 -15.92 -14.75
N LEU A 100 12.08 -17.00 -14.13
CA LEU A 100 12.92 -17.87 -13.30
C LEU A 100 14.00 -18.57 -14.13
N ASP A 101 13.69 -19.01 -15.35
CA ASP A 101 14.69 -19.56 -16.27
C ASP A 101 15.79 -18.51 -16.53
N GLN A 102 15.41 -17.27 -16.84
CA GLN A 102 16.35 -16.17 -17.02
C GLN A 102 17.19 -15.91 -15.75
N ILE A 103 16.56 -15.77 -14.59
CA ILE A 103 17.25 -15.57 -13.29
C ILE A 103 18.28 -16.67 -13.05
N ASN A 104 17.89 -17.93 -13.28
CA ASN A 104 18.73 -19.10 -13.00
C ASN A 104 19.88 -19.31 -14.00
N THR A 105 19.90 -18.59 -15.13
CA THR A 105 21.08 -18.58 -16.02
C THR A 105 22.24 -17.75 -15.45
N GLN A 106 21.92 -16.76 -14.60
CA GLN A 106 22.88 -15.78 -14.09
C GLN A 106 23.69 -16.34 -12.90
N ASP A 107 25.02 -16.32 -13.01
CA ASP A 107 25.91 -16.85 -11.95
C ASP A 107 25.72 -16.14 -10.61
N ARG A 108 25.44 -14.83 -10.62
CA ARG A 108 25.12 -14.05 -9.42
C ARG A 108 23.94 -14.66 -8.64
N TYR A 109 22.87 -15.04 -9.32
CA TYR A 109 21.69 -15.60 -8.65
C TYR A 109 21.89 -17.05 -8.22
N LYS A 110 22.70 -17.84 -8.95
CA LYS A 110 23.11 -19.18 -8.49
C LYS A 110 23.88 -19.11 -7.17
N SER A 111 24.84 -18.19 -7.06
CA SER A 111 25.59 -17.95 -5.81
C SER A 111 24.66 -17.50 -4.67
N LEU A 112 23.78 -16.53 -4.94
CA LEU A 112 22.84 -16.05 -3.92
C LEU A 112 21.81 -17.11 -3.50
N ALA A 113 21.37 -17.98 -4.41
CA ALA A 113 20.50 -19.11 -4.11
C ALA A 113 21.19 -20.12 -3.19
N GLN A 114 22.47 -20.42 -3.47
CA GLN A 114 23.28 -21.30 -2.63
C GLN A 114 23.49 -20.71 -1.23
N GLU A 115 23.82 -19.42 -1.13
CA GLU A 115 24.00 -18.75 0.17
C GLU A 115 22.70 -18.63 0.97
N SER A 116 21.56 -18.42 0.31
CA SER A 116 20.29 -18.12 0.98
C SER A 116 19.47 -19.35 1.33
N PHE A 117 19.56 -20.41 0.51
CA PHE A 117 18.70 -21.58 0.59
C PHE A 117 19.45 -22.91 0.43
N GLY A 118 20.77 -22.90 0.15
CA GLY A 118 21.55 -24.12 -0.05
C GLY A 118 21.21 -24.88 -1.35
N VAL A 119 20.70 -24.18 -2.37
CA VAL A 119 20.28 -24.76 -3.64
C VAL A 119 20.96 -24.08 -4.83
N ALA A 120 21.07 -24.80 -5.94
CA ALA A 120 21.68 -24.27 -7.17
C ALA A 120 20.79 -23.30 -7.96
N SER A 121 19.46 -23.33 -7.73
CA SER A 121 18.49 -22.52 -8.47
C SER A 121 17.29 -22.08 -7.63
N LEU A 122 16.75 -20.91 -7.95
CA LEU A 122 15.52 -20.38 -7.38
C LEU A 122 14.31 -20.98 -8.08
N ASN A 123 13.26 -21.22 -7.29
CA ASN A 123 11.91 -21.47 -7.78
C ASN A 123 10.99 -20.31 -7.34
N GLU A 124 9.72 -20.37 -7.72
CA GLU A 124 8.73 -19.35 -7.37
C GLU A 124 8.64 -19.08 -5.87
N GLU A 125 8.55 -20.14 -5.07
CA GLU A 125 8.46 -20.06 -3.61
C GLU A 125 9.68 -19.35 -3.00
N ARG A 126 10.90 -19.71 -3.40
CA ARG A 126 12.14 -19.09 -2.87
C ARG A 126 12.30 -17.64 -3.31
N LEU A 127 11.88 -17.32 -4.53
CA LEU A 127 11.84 -15.94 -5.02
C LEU A 127 10.90 -15.08 -4.16
N GLY A 128 9.68 -15.57 -3.95
CA GLY A 128 8.67 -14.92 -3.10
C GLY A 128 9.13 -14.77 -1.65
N ILE A 129 9.68 -15.83 -1.06
CA ILE A 129 10.21 -15.83 0.31
C ILE A 129 11.33 -14.80 0.45
N ALA A 130 12.30 -14.76 -0.47
CA ALA A 130 13.43 -13.84 -0.36
C ALA A 130 12.95 -12.38 -0.30
N ILE A 131 12.10 -11.97 -1.24
CA ILE A 131 11.55 -10.61 -1.29
C ILE A 131 10.70 -10.33 -0.05
N ALA A 132 9.80 -11.24 0.33
CA ALA A 132 8.93 -11.07 1.50
C ALA A 132 9.73 -10.96 2.81
N VAL A 133 10.81 -11.71 2.97
CA VAL A 133 11.71 -11.64 4.14
C VAL A 133 12.44 -10.30 4.15
N TYR A 134 12.89 -9.79 3.01
CA TYR A 134 13.44 -8.43 2.92
C TYR A 134 12.41 -7.37 3.33
N LEU A 135 11.18 -7.41 2.81
CA LEU A 135 10.13 -6.46 3.17
C LEU A 135 9.80 -6.50 4.68
N ARG A 136 9.72 -7.69 5.27
CA ARG A 136 9.53 -7.85 6.73
C ARG A 136 10.73 -7.36 7.54
N SER A 137 11.92 -7.32 6.95
CA SER A 137 13.13 -6.82 7.61
C SER A 137 13.28 -5.30 7.57
N LEU A 138 12.48 -4.60 6.75
CA LEU A 138 12.52 -3.14 6.68
C LEU A 138 12.33 -2.54 8.09
N PRO A 139 13.04 -1.46 8.44
CA PRO A 139 12.87 -0.82 9.73
C PRO A 139 11.50 -0.16 9.80
N MET A 140 10.89 -0.20 10.98
CA MET A 140 9.64 0.50 11.27
C MET A 140 9.80 1.14 12.66
N PRO A 141 10.61 2.21 12.74
CA PRO A 141 10.95 2.83 14.01
C PRO A 141 9.74 3.45 14.69
N ALA A 142 9.89 3.78 15.97
CA ALA A 142 8.88 4.52 16.71
C ALA A 142 8.73 5.93 16.11
N THR A 143 7.49 6.34 15.90
CA THR A 143 7.12 7.71 15.54
C THR A 143 7.10 8.60 16.78
N ARG A 144 7.02 9.92 16.62
CA ARG A 144 6.87 10.82 17.77
C ARG A 144 5.58 10.54 18.55
N TYR A 145 4.51 10.13 17.88
CA TYR A 145 3.30 9.66 18.55
C TYR A 145 3.57 8.44 19.43
N ASP A 146 4.25 7.42 18.92
CA ASP A 146 4.54 6.19 19.68
C ASP A 146 5.30 6.51 20.98
N LEU A 147 6.28 7.40 20.90
CA LEU A 147 7.05 7.86 22.07
C LEU A 147 6.20 8.72 23.02
N SER A 148 5.23 9.47 22.49
CA SER A 148 4.37 10.34 23.29
C SER A 148 3.40 9.59 24.21
N VAL A 149 3.14 8.30 23.94
CA VAL A 149 2.28 7.46 24.78
C VAL A 149 2.82 7.36 26.22
N THR A 150 4.14 7.29 26.38
CA THR A 150 4.80 7.28 27.69
C THR A 150 5.37 8.64 28.08
N THR A 151 5.63 9.52 27.09
CA THR A 151 6.18 10.87 27.31
C THR A 151 5.29 11.93 26.65
N PRO A 152 4.11 12.28 27.22
CA PRO A 152 3.15 13.17 26.57
C PRO A 152 3.68 14.56 26.20
N SER A 153 4.72 15.03 26.89
CA SER A 153 5.40 16.31 26.59
C SER A 153 6.12 16.33 25.24
N LEU A 154 6.22 15.20 24.54
CA LEU A 154 6.71 15.15 23.16
C LEU A 154 5.71 15.71 22.14
N LEU A 155 4.44 15.89 22.54
CA LEU A 155 3.46 16.61 21.73
C LEU A 155 3.39 18.06 22.19
N ASN A 156 3.43 18.98 21.24
CA ASN A 156 3.14 20.38 21.54
C ASN A 156 1.62 20.60 21.76
N GLU A 157 1.21 21.83 22.11
CA GLU A 157 -0.19 22.15 22.39
C GLU A 157 -1.13 21.88 21.20
N GLU A 158 -0.70 22.18 19.98
CA GLU A 158 -1.50 21.96 18.77
C GLU A 158 -1.67 20.47 18.47
N GLU A 159 -0.60 19.69 18.61
CA GLU A 159 -0.58 18.24 18.42
C GLU A 159 -1.41 17.52 19.48
N ALA A 160 -1.34 17.97 20.74
CA ALA A 160 -2.16 17.45 21.82
C ALA A 160 -3.66 17.74 21.59
N ALA A 161 -4.00 18.94 21.12
CA ALA A 161 -5.36 19.27 20.71
C ALA A 161 -5.81 18.42 19.50
N GLY A 162 -4.92 18.20 18.53
CA GLY A 162 -5.15 17.33 17.38
C GLY A 162 -5.41 15.88 17.78
N LEU A 163 -4.68 15.35 18.76
CA LEU A 163 -4.93 14.02 19.34
C LEU A 163 -6.33 13.92 19.96
N ALA A 164 -6.75 14.96 20.70
CA ALA A 164 -8.09 15.01 21.28
C ALA A 164 -9.19 15.03 20.20
N LEU A 165 -8.98 15.78 19.11
CA LEU A 165 -9.89 15.79 17.96
C LEU A 165 -9.94 14.42 17.26
N PHE A 166 -8.78 13.81 17.02
CA PHE A 166 -8.64 12.51 16.37
C PHE A 166 -9.41 11.41 17.10
N ARG A 167 -9.37 11.43 18.45
CA ARG A 167 -10.11 10.49 19.32
C ARG A 167 -11.59 10.85 19.45
N GLY A 168 -11.90 12.14 19.57
CA GLY A 168 -13.23 12.65 19.87
C GLY A 168 -13.95 13.13 18.64
N LYS A 169 -14.00 14.47 18.47
CA LYS A 169 -14.87 15.16 17.52
C LYS A 169 -14.70 14.70 16.06
N ALA A 170 -13.46 14.46 15.61
CA ALA A 170 -13.18 13.95 14.27
C ALA A 170 -13.39 12.43 14.17
N ALA A 171 -13.33 11.70 15.28
CA ALA A 171 -13.55 10.25 15.40
C ALA A 171 -12.71 9.39 14.44
N CYS A 172 -11.52 9.87 14.04
CA CYS A 172 -10.60 9.18 13.14
C CYS A 172 -10.08 7.86 13.76
N ALA A 173 -9.95 7.83 15.08
CA ALA A 173 -9.49 6.66 15.84
C ALA A 173 -10.41 5.43 15.73
N GLY A 174 -11.64 5.59 15.21
CA GLY A 174 -12.56 4.47 14.99
C GLY A 174 -12.07 3.47 13.94
N CYS A 175 -11.35 3.96 12.91
CA CYS A 175 -10.75 3.12 11.86
C CYS A 175 -9.22 3.16 11.94
N HIS A 176 -8.64 4.33 12.23
CA HIS A 176 -7.18 4.48 12.37
C HIS A 176 -6.78 4.30 13.84
N THR A 177 -6.81 3.05 14.29
CA THR A 177 -6.70 2.72 15.71
C THR A 177 -5.36 3.14 16.32
N LEU A 178 -5.42 3.71 17.52
CA LEU A 178 -4.26 4.17 18.27
C LEU A 178 -3.67 3.08 19.20
N ALA A 179 -4.07 1.83 19.00
CA ALA A 179 -3.69 0.70 19.84
C ALA A 179 -2.32 0.11 19.42
N GLY A 180 -1.58 -0.41 20.40
CA GLY A 180 -0.26 -1.00 20.22
C GLY A 180 0.90 -0.03 20.47
N THR A 181 2.11 -0.56 20.63
CA THR A 181 3.35 0.22 20.71
C THR A 181 4.47 -0.56 20.00
N PRO A 182 4.80 -0.22 18.75
CA PRO A 182 4.25 0.89 17.98
C PRO A 182 2.77 0.71 17.58
N ALA A 183 2.04 1.82 17.44
CA ALA A 183 0.65 1.82 17.03
C ALA A 183 0.52 1.46 15.54
N ALA A 184 -0.45 0.61 15.20
CA ALA A 184 -0.67 0.17 13.82
C ALA A 184 -1.35 1.25 12.96
N LEU A 185 -2.14 2.14 13.56
CA LEU A 185 -2.87 3.24 12.89
C LEU A 185 -3.84 2.78 11.80
N THR A 186 -4.38 1.57 11.95
CA THR A 186 -5.36 0.95 11.07
C THR A 186 -6.16 -0.10 11.85
N ASP A 187 -7.39 -0.34 11.46
CA ASP A 187 -8.24 -1.46 11.89
C ASP A 187 -8.14 -2.64 10.93
N GLN A 188 -7.48 -2.44 9.78
CA GLN A 188 -7.38 -3.37 8.64
C GLN A 188 -8.72 -3.77 8.04
N LEU A 189 -9.80 -3.09 8.41
CA LEU A 189 -11.13 -3.33 7.87
C LEU A 189 -11.30 -2.53 6.57
N TYR A 190 -12.44 -2.74 5.93
CA TYR A 190 -12.72 -2.23 4.60
C TYR A 190 -13.91 -1.29 4.67
N HIS A 191 -13.68 -0.06 4.22
CA HIS A 191 -14.65 1.02 4.35
C HIS A 191 -14.80 1.75 3.03
N HIS A 192 -15.98 2.34 2.84
CA HIS A 192 -16.30 3.13 1.68
C HIS A 192 -15.64 4.50 1.83
N THR A 193 -14.69 4.82 0.94
CA THR A 193 -13.97 6.10 0.96
C THR A 193 -14.75 7.20 0.26
N GLY A 194 -15.76 6.85 -0.55
CA GLY A 194 -16.54 7.79 -1.38
C GLY A 194 -15.78 8.34 -2.59
N VAL A 195 -14.46 8.16 -2.64
CA VAL A 195 -13.59 8.54 -3.76
C VAL A 195 -13.77 7.55 -4.91
N GLY A 196 -13.87 8.06 -6.14
CA GLY A 196 -14.01 7.26 -7.37
C GLY A 196 -15.39 6.63 -7.59
N PHE A 197 -16.15 6.33 -6.54
CA PHE A 197 -17.45 5.65 -6.65
C PHE A 197 -18.51 6.43 -7.46
N GLU A 198 -18.43 7.77 -7.43
CA GLU A 198 -19.29 8.66 -8.24
C GLU A 198 -19.16 8.36 -9.75
N GLN A 199 -18.02 7.84 -10.20
CA GLN A 199 -17.74 7.54 -11.60
C GLN A 199 -18.40 6.22 -12.06
N VAL A 200 -18.71 5.31 -11.14
CA VAL A 200 -19.20 3.96 -11.45
C VAL A 200 -20.67 3.71 -11.15
N ALA A 201 -21.37 4.69 -10.56
CA ALA A 201 -22.76 4.54 -10.10
C ALA A 201 -23.78 4.15 -11.21
N GLY A 202 -23.43 4.24 -12.50
CA GLY A 202 -24.33 3.98 -13.62
C GLY A 202 -24.18 2.62 -14.35
N ASP A 203 -23.08 1.88 -14.18
CA ASP A 203 -22.79 0.67 -15.00
C ASP A 203 -22.27 -0.53 -14.19
N VAL A 204 -22.77 -0.70 -12.96
CA VAL A 204 -22.34 -1.83 -12.11
C VAL A 204 -22.56 -3.17 -12.82
N ALA A 205 -23.69 -3.36 -13.52
CA ALA A 205 -23.97 -4.59 -14.25
C ALA A 205 -22.96 -4.87 -15.38
N GLY A 206 -22.55 -3.85 -16.14
CA GLY A 206 -21.53 -3.98 -17.18
C GLY A 206 -20.17 -4.36 -16.60
N MET A 207 -19.76 -3.73 -15.50
CA MET A 207 -18.51 -4.07 -14.79
C MET A 207 -18.50 -5.51 -14.29
N LEU A 208 -19.62 -5.98 -13.71
CA LEU A 208 -19.76 -7.38 -13.26
C LEU A 208 -19.57 -8.36 -14.42
N LYS A 209 -20.17 -8.07 -15.57
CA LYS A 209 -20.03 -8.91 -16.76
C LYS A 209 -18.58 -8.96 -17.22
N ARG A 210 -17.88 -7.82 -17.29
CA ARG A 210 -16.46 -7.76 -17.67
C ARG A 210 -15.58 -8.55 -16.69
N LEU A 211 -15.84 -8.41 -15.39
CA LEU A 211 -15.12 -9.13 -14.34
C LEU A 211 -15.34 -10.65 -14.41
N ASP A 212 -16.56 -11.09 -14.71
CA ASP A 212 -16.88 -12.51 -14.87
C ASP A 212 -16.27 -13.09 -16.15
N ASP A 213 -16.25 -12.32 -17.24
CA ASP A 213 -15.62 -12.73 -18.49
C ASP A 213 -14.10 -12.83 -18.34
N ALA A 214 -13.46 -11.91 -17.62
CA ALA A 214 -12.03 -11.98 -17.29
C ALA A 214 -11.70 -13.22 -16.42
N LYS A 215 -12.53 -13.51 -15.42
CA LYS A 215 -12.40 -14.72 -14.59
C LYS A 215 -12.51 -16.00 -15.42
N LYS A 216 -13.45 -16.08 -16.37
CA LYS A 216 -13.60 -17.23 -17.28
C LYS A 216 -12.37 -17.42 -18.17
N GLN A 217 -11.67 -16.35 -18.51
CA GLN A 217 -10.43 -16.38 -19.28
C GLN A 217 -9.20 -16.69 -18.42
N GLY A 218 -9.36 -16.88 -17.10
CA GLY A 218 -8.26 -17.14 -16.19
C GLY A 218 -7.37 -15.91 -15.93
N GLN A 219 -7.86 -14.70 -16.20
CA GLN A 219 -7.09 -13.48 -15.94
C GLN A 219 -6.97 -13.24 -14.43
N PRO A 220 -5.76 -12.96 -13.91
CA PRO A 220 -5.58 -12.55 -12.53
C PRO A 220 -6.39 -11.29 -12.21
N ILE A 221 -7.04 -11.27 -11.04
CA ILE A 221 -7.84 -10.12 -10.61
C ILE A 221 -7.02 -8.81 -10.56
N GLY A 222 -5.74 -8.89 -10.17
CA GLY A 222 -4.85 -7.73 -10.13
C GLY A 222 -4.63 -7.09 -11.51
N ASP A 223 -4.57 -7.90 -12.57
CA ASP A 223 -4.40 -7.41 -13.95
C ASP A 223 -5.64 -6.65 -14.41
N VAL A 224 -6.82 -7.16 -14.07
CA VAL A 224 -8.10 -6.52 -14.39
C VAL A 224 -8.23 -5.22 -13.61
N VAL A 225 -8.01 -5.24 -12.29
CA VAL A 225 -8.10 -4.06 -11.43
C VAL A 225 -7.16 -2.95 -11.89
N LEU A 226 -5.93 -3.28 -12.30
CA LEU A 226 -4.97 -2.28 -12.77
C LEU A 226 -5.17 -1.86 -14.24
N SER A 227 -6.04 -2.53 -15.00
CA SER A 227 -6.26 -2.22 -16.42
C SER A 227 -7.63 -1.61 -16.75
N ASP A 228 -8.60 -1.74 -15.85
CA ASP A 228 -9.97 -1.21 -16.00
C ASP A 228 -10.29 -0.32 -14.79
N ALA A 229 -10.37 0.99 -15.02
CA ALA A 229 -10.59 1.99 -13.97
C ALA A 229 -11.96 1.81 -13.29
N ASP A 230 -13.01 1.45 -14.02
CA ASP A 230 -14.33 1.24 -13.44
C ASP A 230 -14.33 0.01 -12.52
N ILE A 231 -13.71 -1.09 -12.98
CA ILE A 231 -13.58 -2.31 -12.16
C ILE A 231 -12.71 -2.03 -10.93
N ALA A 232 -11.70 -1.16 -11.04
CA ALA A 232 -10.92 -0.74 -9.89
C ALA A 232 -11.84 -0.13 -8.81
N GLU A 233 -12.77 0.75 -9.15
CA GLU A 233 -13.64 1.39 -8.16
C GLU A 233 -14.63 0.43 -7.47
N LEU A 234 -14.78 -0.82 -7.94
CA LEU A 234 -15.50 -1.84 -7.17
C LEU A 234 -14.78 -2.18 -5.85
N GLY A 235 -13.48 -1.94 -5.75
CA GLY A 235 -12.68 -2.21 -4.55
C GLY A 235 -12.78 -3.66 -4.09
N ARG A 236 -12.97 -3.88 -2.78
CA ARG A 236 -13.05 -5.22 -2.20
C ARG A 236 -14.17 -6.08 -2.79
N PHE A 237 -15.24 -5.49 -3.29
CA PHE A 237 -16.29 -6.24 -3.97
C PHE A 237 -15.78 -7.05 -5.16
N ALA A 238 -14.77 -6.56 -5.90
CA ALA A 238 -14.17 -7.29 -7.02
C ALA A 238 -13.60 -8.65 -6.57
N VAL A 239 -13.21 -8.75 -5.30
CA VAL A 239 -12.69 -9.96 -4.65
C VAL A 239 -13.80 -10.80 -4.03
N THR A 240 -14.68 -10.20 -3.22
CA THR A 240 -15.61 -10.93 -2.34
C THR A 240 -16.99 -11.18 -2.94
N ARG A 241 -17.40 -10.35 -3.90
CA ARG A 241 -18.76 -10.30 -4.46
C ARG A 241 -19.88 -10.01 -3.44
N ARG A 242 -19.54 -9.55 -2.24
CA ARG A 242 -20.55 -9.18 -1.22
C ARG A 242 -20.99 -7.73 -1.46
N PRO A 243 -22.29 -7.43 -1.63
CA PRO A 243 -22.76 -6.07 -1.93
C PRO A 243 -22.27 -4.99 -0.95
N LEU A 244 -22.08 -5.32 0.33
CA LEU A 244 -21.58 -4.38 1.34
C LEU A 244 -20.11 -3.96 1.13
N ASP A 245 -19.33 -4.72 0.35
CA ASP A 245 -17.93 -4.43 0.05
C ASP A 245 -17.75 -3.56 -1.21
N LEU A 246 -18.85 -3.12 -1.85
CA LEU A 246 -18.82 -2.37 -3.10
C LEU A 246 -18.17 -0.99 -2.92
N GLY A 247 -17.03 -0.74 -3.54
CA GLY A 247 -16.27 0.51 -3.32
C GLY A 247 -15.57 0.59 -1.97
N ALA A 248 -15.47 -0.54 -1.25
CA ALA A 248 -14.77 -0.60 0.02
C ALA A 248 -13.27 -0.87 -0.16
N PHE A 249 -12.44 -0.11 0.55
CA PHE A 249 -10.99 -0.22 0.56
C PHE A 249 -10.46 -0.44 1.95
N ARG A 250 -9.35 -1.18 2.05
CA ARG A 250 -8.68 -1.42 3.33
C ARG A 250 -8.25 -0.07 3.93
N THR A 251 -8.53 0.17 5.21
CA THR A 251 -7.95 1.29 5.96
C THR A 251 -6.42 1.22 5.89
N PRO A 252 -5.73 2.15 5.21
CA PRO A 252 -4.27 2.18 5.24
C PRO A 252 -3.79 2.61 6.62
N THR A 253 -2.61 2.16 7.02
CA THR A 253 -1.92 2.76 8.17
C THR A 253 -1.63 4.24 7.91
N LEU A 254 -1.74 5.08 8.94
CA LEU A 254 -1.34 6.49 8.85
C LEU A 254 0.14 6.72 9.21
N ARG A 255 0.92 5.66 9.43
CA ARG A 255 2.36 5.80 9.66
C ARG A 255 3.00 6.38 8.41
N ASN A 256 3.82 7.41 8.61
CA ASN A 256 4.47 8.18 7.54
C ASN A 256 3.49 8.90 6.58
N VAL A 257 2.21 9.09 6.93
CA VAL A 257 1.21 9.72 6.05
C VAL A 257 1.62 11.12 5.56
N ALA A 258 2.42 11.86 6.33
CA ALA A 258 2.92 13.16 5.91
C ALA A 258 3.96 13.11 4.77
N LEU A 259 4.47 11.93 4.42
CA LEU A 259 5.54 11.72 3.43
C LEU A 259 5.08 11.00 2.15
N THR A 260 3.84 10.51 2.13
CA THR A 260 3.36 9.57 1.11
C THR A 260 2.26 10.17 0.24
N ALA A 261 2.30 11.49 0.00
CA ALA A 261 1.43 12.10 -0.98
C ALA A 261 1.74 11.55 -2.39
N PRO A 262 0.75 11.49 -3.30
CA PRO A 262 -0.66 11.84 -3.10
C PRO A 262 -1.46 10.73 -2.38
N TYR A 263 -2.69 11.03 -2.00
CA TYR A 263 -3.51 10.25 -1.07
C TYR A 263 -4.67 9.53 -1.76
N MET A 264 -5.27 8.61 -1.00
CA MET A 264 -6.33 7.68 -1.41
C MET A 264 -5.82 6.50 -2.25
N HIS A 265 -6.71 5.58 -2.58
CA HIS A 265 -6.36 4.34 -3.29
C HIS A 265 -5.89 4.56 -4.73
N ASP A 266 -6.26 5.68 -5.33
CA ASP A 266 -5.97 6.09 -6.72
C ASP A 266 -5.01 7.29 -6.80
N GLY A 267 -4.59 7.85 -5.66
CA GLY A 267 -3.71 9.01 -5.61
C GLY A 267 -4.36 10.29 -6.15
N SER A 268 -5.68 10.38 -6.19
CA SER A 268 -6.43 11.51 -6.74
C SER A 268 -6.34 12.78 -5.89
N ILE A 269 -5.90 12.68 -4.63
CA ILE A 269 -5.87 13.79 -3.68
C ILE A 269 -4.43 14.23 -3.41
N ALA A 270 -4.07 15.46 -3.76
CA ALA A 270 -2.67 15.89 -3.78
C ALA A 270 -2.08 16.16 -2.40
N THR A 271 -2.88 16.66 -1.45
CA THR A 271 -2.38 17.14 -0.15
C THR A 271 -3.04 16.48 1.05
N LEU A 272 -2.31 16.41 2.18
CA LEU A 272 -2.84 15.82 3.42
C LEU A 272 -4.06 16.60 3.93
N ARG A 273 -4.07 17.91 3.73
CA ARG A 273 -5.20 18.76 4.07
C ARG A 273 -6.45 18.36 3.29
N GLU A 274 -6.34 18.26 1.96
CA GLU A 274 -7.46 17.85 1.11
C GLU A 274 -7.93 16.43 1.45
N ALA A 275 -7.01 15.53 1.81
CA ALA A 275 -7.37 14.17 2.24
C ALA A 275 -8.19 14.20 3.54
N VAL A 276 -7.78 15.00 4.53
CA VAL A 276 -8.53 15.19 5.78
C VAL A 276 -9.90 15.82 5.53
N GLU A 277 -9.97 16.86 4.68
CA GLU A 277 -11.23 17.50 4.30
C GLU A 277 -12.18 16.50 3.61
N ARG A 278 -11.64 15.65 2.74
CA ARG A 278 -12.42 14.63 2.03
C ARG A 278 -12.95 13.55 2.96
N GLU A 279 -12.12 13.07 3.88
CA GLU A 279 -12.54 12.11 4.93
C GLU A 279 -13.63 12.69 5.83
N ILE A 280 -13.50 13.96 6.23
CA ILE A 280 -14.52 14.65 7.01
C ILE A 280 -15.85 14.72 6.24
N TYR A 281 -15.80 15.07 4.96
CA TYR A 281 -16.99 15.15 4.10
C TYR A 281 -17.69 13.80 3.96
N TYR A 282 -17.00 12.77 3.47
CA TYR A 282 -17.64 11.47 3.23
C TYR A 282 -18.07 10.78 4.53
N ARG A 283 -17.30 10.88 5.61
CA ARG A 283 -17.71 10.33 6.90
C ARG A 283 -18.90 11.07 7.50
N SER A 284 -19.05 12.37 7.23
CA SER A 284 -20.26 13.11 7.61
C SER A 284 -21.50 12.56 6.90
N LEU A 285 -21.37 12.28 5.60
CA LEU A 285 -22.44 11.67 4.80
C LEU A 285 -22.78 10.26 5.29
N SER A 286 -21.78 9.39 5.45
CA SER A 286 -21.96 8.00 5.89
C SER A 286 -22.56 7.88 7.29
N ARG A 287 -22.28 8.85 8.18
CA ARG A 287 -22.85 8.89 9.54
C ARG A 287 -24.21 9.58 9.60
N GLY A 288 -24.62 10.30 8.54
CA GLY A 288 -25.80 11.17 8.56
C GLY A 288 -25.68 12.34 9.55
N MET A 289 -24.46 12.68 9.98
CA MET A 289 -24.19 13.73 10.97
C MET A 289 -22.87 14.42 10.64
N ALA A 290 -22.91 15.75 10.57
CA ALA A 290 -21.76 16.55 10.18
C ALA A 290 -20.62 16.51 11.21
N ILE A 291 -19.41 16.22 10.75
CA ILE A 291 -18.18 16.38 11.51
C ILE A 291 -17.71 17.83 11.31
N ASN A 292 -18.22 18.73 12.14
CA ASN A 292 -18.00 20.17 12.00
C ASN A 292 -16.68 20.63 12.66
N LEU A 293 -15.54 20.48 11.98
CA LEU A 293 -14.27 21.03 12.44
C LEU A 293 -14.05 22.47 11.94
N THR A 294 -13.69 23.38 12.84
CA THR A 294 -13.19 24.71 12.49
C THR A 294 -11.85 24.61 11.75
N VAL A 295 -11.45 25.69 11.07
CA VAL A 295 -10.13 25.76 10.40
C VAL A 295 -8.99 25.48 11.38
N LYS A 296 -9.06 26.00 12.61
CA LYS A 296 -8.06 25.75 13.66
C LYS A 296 -8.03 24.27 14.06
N GLU A 297 -9.19 23.65 14.24
CA GLU A 297 -9.27 22.22 14.58
C GLU A 297 -8.71 21.33 13.45
N GLN A 298 -8.96 21.67 12.19
CA GLN A 298 -8.37 20.96 11.05
C GLN A 298 -6.84 21.10 11.03
N GLN A 299 -6.30 22.29 11.32
CA GLN A 299 -4.86 22.51 11.43
C GLN A 299 -4.24 21.68 12.57
N GLN A 300 -4.88 21.65 13.74
CA GLN A 300 -4.45 20.85 14.88
C GLN A 300 -4.47 19.35 14.56
N LEU A 301 -5.51 18.88 13.88
CA LEU A 301 -5.61 17.49 13.42
C LEU A 301 -4.46 17.14 12.46
N ILE A 302 -4.16 18.00 11.49
CA ILE A 302 -3.06 17.81 10.53
C ILE A 302 -1.70 17.84 11.25
N ALA A 303 -1.49 18.76 12.20
CA ALA A 303 -0.29 18.81 13.02
C ALA A 303 -0.08 17.49 13.79
N PHE A 304 -1.15 16.97 14.37
CA PHE A 304 -1.13 15.65 15.02
C PHE A 304 -0.81 14.51 14.05
N LEU A 305 -1.37 14.48 12.84
CA LEU A 305 -1.02 13.47 11.83
C LEU A 305 0.48 13.49 11.47
N GLY A 306 1.11 14.67 11.50
CA GLY A 306 2.57 14.81 11.33
C GLY A 306 3.39 14.02 12.35
N THR A 307 2.85 13.77 13.55
CA THR A 307 3.51 13.01 14.62
C THR A 307 3.63 11.52 14.32
N PHE A 308 2.91 11.01 13.31
CA PHE A 308 3.02 9.64 12.80
C PHE A 308 4.18 9.44 11.82
N THR A 309 5.02 10.45 11.63
CA THR A 309 6.19 10.40 10.75
C THR A 309 7.42 9.94 11.54
N THR A 310 8.24 9.10 10.92
CA THR A 310 9.52 8.69 11.50
C THR A 310 10.59 9.77 11.27
N ALA A 311 11.41 10.05 12.29
CA ALA A 311 12.32 11.20 12.35
C ALA A 311 13.43 11.19 11.26
N ASP A 312 13.74 10.03 10.69
CA ASP A 312 14.87 9.85 9.76
C ASP A 312 14.56 10.20 8.29
N SER A 313 13.39 10.75 7.99
CA SER A 313 13.02 11.15 6.62
C SER A 313 13.50 12.55 6.22
N GLN A 314 14.05 13.33 7.16
CA GLN A 314 14.69 14.63 6.88
C GLN A 314 16.22 14.57 6.89
N ALA A 315 16.82 13.38 6.98
CA ALA A 315 18.27 13.20 6.97
C ALA A 315 18.71 12.46 5.70
N ASN A 316 18.72 13.18 4.57
CA ASN A 316 19.67 13.03 3.46
C ASN A 316 19.59 14.26 2.55
#